data_AF-A0A7X7S291-F1
#
_entry.id   AF-A0A7X7S291-F1
#
_cell.length_a   1.000
_cell.length_b   1.000
_cell.length_c   1.000
_cell.angle_alpha   90.00
_cell.angle_beta   90.00
_cell.angle_gamma   90.00
#
_symmetry.space_group_name_H-M   'P 1'
#
loop_
_entity.id
_entity.type
_entity.pdbx_description
1 polymer ?
#
loop_
_entity_poly.entity_id
_entity_poly.type
_entity_poly.pdbx_seq_one_letter_code
_entity_poly.pdbx_strand_id
1 'polypeptide(L)'
;MIADVTDDQRVQRRGRIVIVAIIALFLLACAALGVFLWQRQQHEAQLDALRRTGLLSVGAPDWGYPIHSVEPLEDNVGLEIRYADDDGEPMTGVRALNLRAGTDADLCALLARAEPAFAEPDSCEVDGLRLSASLDGPTTILNAEGELRAATLVVLVAHPAEMTAEEMGVWVSTTNLTTVEGLLDRVG
;
A
#
# COMPACT_ATOMS: atom_id res chain seq x y z
N MET A 1 38.05 53.21 35.78
CA MET A 1 37.80 52.42 34.55
C MET A 1 37.54 50.97 34.93
N ILE A 2 36.33 50.62 35.40
CA ILE A 2 35.90 49.22 35.65
C ILE A 2 34.40 49.07 35.30
N ALA A 3 33.91 49.84 34.32
CA ALA A 3 32.53 49.76 33.84
C ALA A 3 32.45 49.25 32.39
N ASP A 4 33.54 49.41 31.62
CA ASP A 4 33.60 49.08 30.19
C ASP A 4 33.81 47.57 29.95
N VAL A 5 34.65 46.92 30.76
CA VAL A 5 34.99 45.49 30.63
C VAL A 5 33.77 44.57 30.88
N THR A 6 32.82 45.03 31.68
CA THR A 6 31.60 44.26 32.02
C THR A 6 30.54 44.28 30.92
N ASP A 7 30.46 45.33 30.11
CA ASP A 7 29.52 45.41 28.98
C ASP A 7 30.05 44.65 27.76
N ASP A 8 31.36 44.74 27.47
CA ASP A 8 32.00 43.95 26.40
C ASP A 8 31.87 42.43 26.64
N GLN A 9 32.01 41.97 27.89
CA GLN A 9 31.80 40.56 28.23
C GLN A 9 30.34 40.11 28.09
N ARG A 10 29.36 40.99 28.33
CA ARG A 10 27.92 40.68 28.12
C ARG A 10 27.59 40.62 26.63
N VAL A 11 28.14 41.53 25.82
CA VAL A 11 27.97 41.54 24.36
C VAL A 11 28.63 40.31 23.73
N GLN A 12 29.83 39.92 24.16
CA GLN A 12 30.49 38.67 23.72
C GLN A 12 29.69 37.42 24.09
N ARG A 13 29.11 37.35 25.31
CA ARG A 13 28.26 36.21 25.71
C ARG A 13 26.98 36.13 24.89
N ARG A 14 26.31 37.27 24.63
CA ARG A 14 25.12 37.33 23.77
C ARG A 14 25.46 36.95 22.33
N GLY A 15 26.57 37.45 21.78
CA GLY A 15 27.06 37.08 20.45
C GLY A 15 27.33 35.58 20.32
N ARG A 16 27.94 34.95 21.33
CA ARG A 16 28.13 33.49 21.37
C ARG A 16 26.80 32.73 21.37
N ILE A 17 25.81 33.15 22.18
CA ILE A 17 24.49 32.52 22.22
C ILE A 17 23.79 32.63 20.86
N VAL A 18 23.85 33.80 20.23
CA VAL A 18 23.26 34.03 18.90
C VAL A 18 23.93 33.14 17.85
N ILE A 19 25.26 33.07 17.84
CA ILE A 19 26.00 32.20 16.90
C ILE A 19 25.64 30.73 17.12
N VAL A 20 25.59 30.27 18.38
CA VAL A 20 25.20 28.89 18.72
C VAL A 20 23.76 28.61 18.27
N ALA A 21 22.83 29.55 18.49
CA ALA A 21 21.45 29.40 18.05
C ALA A 21 21.33 29.33 16.52
N ILE A 22 22.08 30.15 15.78
CA ILE A 22 22.11 30.10 14.31
C ILE A 22 22.66 28.76 13.83
N ILE A 23 23.76 28.28 14.42
CA ILE A 23 24.32 26.96 14.08
C ILE A 23 23.34 25.85 14.40
N ALA A 24 22.68 25.88 15.56
CA ALA A 24 21.68 24.88 15.94
C ALA A 24 20.48 24.87 14.97
N LEU A 25 19.97 26.04 14.59
CA LEU A 25 18.89 26.16 13.60
C LEU A 25 19.34 25.67 12.22
N PHE A 26 20.56 25.97 11.80
CA PHE A 26 21.12 25.49 10.55
C PHE A 26 21.25 23.96 10.54
N LEU A 27 21.75 23.36 11.63
CA LEU A 27 21.84 21.91 11.77
C LEU A 27 20.47 21.24 11.79
N LEU A 28 19.48 21.84 12.46
CA LEU A 28 18.10 21.36 12.45
C LEU A 28 17.49 21.40 11.04
N ALA A 29 17.73 22.48 10.29
CA ALA A 29 17.28 22.60 8.90
C ALA A 29 17.95 21.55 8.00
N CYS A 30 19.25 21.30 8.16
CA CYS A 30 19.96 20.24 7.45
C CYS A 30 19.42 18.84 7.81
N ALA A 31 19.14 18.58 9.08
CA ALA A 31 18.58 17.31 9.52
C ALA A 31 17.17 17.08 8.94
N ALA A 32 16.29 18.09 9.00
CA ALA A 32 14.95 18.02 8.42
C ALA A 32 15.00 17.79 6.90
N LEU A 33 15.89 18.50 6.19
CA LEU A 33 16.10 18.31 4.76
C LEU A 33 16.62 16.90 4.44
N GLY A 34 17.55 16.38 5.24
CA GLY A 34 18.08 15.02 5.08
C GLY A 34 17.00 13.95 5.23
N VAL A 35 16.13 14.08 6.25
CA VAL A 35 14.98 13.17 6.45
C VAL A 35 14.02 13.25 5.26
N PHE A 36 13.68 14.46 4.80
CA PHE A 36 12.79 14.65 3.67
C PHE A 36 13.33 14.03 2.37
N LEU A 37 14.62 14.23 2.07
CA LEU A 37 15.27 13.63 0.90
C LEU A 37 15.30 12.10 0.98
N TRP A 38 15.52 11.55 2.17
CA TRP A 38 15.51 10.10 2.39
C TRP A 38 14.11 9.50 2.23
N GLN A 39 13.08 10.11 2.83
CA GLN A 39 11.68 9.71 2.64
C GLN A 39 11.28 9.76 1.16
N ARG A 40 11.65 10.83 0.46
CA ARG A 40 11.40 10.95 -0.98
C ARG A 40 12.07 9.86 -1.79
N GLN A 41 13.33 9.50 -1.47
CA GLN A 41 14.04 8.43 -2.15
C GLN A 41 13.37 7.07 -1.91
N GLN A 42 12.85 6.81 -0.70
CA GLN A 42 12.10 5.58 -0.40
C GLN A 42 10.78 5.54 -1.19
N HIS A 43 10.06 6.66 -1.25
CA HIS A 43 8.82 6.77 -2.00
C HIS A 43 9.05 6.54 -3.51
N GLU A 44 10.10 7.14 -4.10
CA GLU A 44 10.49 6.92 -5.49
C GLU A 44 10.89 5.45 -5.75
N ALA A 45 11.61 4.81 -4.82
CA ALA A 45 11.99 3.40 -4.93
C ALA A 45 10.78 2.45 -4.84
N GLN A 46 9.82 2.73 -3.96
CA GLN A 46 8.55 1.99 -3.87
C GLN A 46 7.75 2.15 -5.16
N LEU A 47 7.60 3.39 -5.63
CA LEU A 47 6.91 3.69 -6.88
C LEU A 47 7.53 2.93 -8.07
N ASP A 48 8.86 2.89 -8.14
CA ASP A 48 9.59 2.17 -9.18
C ASP A 48 9.41 0.65 -9.06
N ALA A 49 9.39 0.09 -7.84
CA ALA A 49 9.09 -1.32 -7.62
C ALA A 49 7.68 -1.66 -8.11
N LEU A 50 6.70 -0.81 -7.79
CA LEU A 50 5.33 -1.00 -8.24
C LEU A 50 5.18 -0.82 -9.75
N ARG A 51 5.86 0.15 -10.37
CA ARG A 51 5.86 0.33 -11.84
C ARG A 51 6.48 -0.85 -12.58
N ARG A 52 7.51 -1.49 -12.02
CA ARG A 52 8.14 -2.69 -12.62
C ARG A 52 7.18 -3.88 -12.72
N THR A 53 6.13 -3.91 -11.90
CA THR A 53 5.07 -4.93 -11.99
C THR A 53 4.20 -4.76 -13.24
N GLY A 54 4.22 -3.59 -13.88
CA GLY A 54 3.31 -3.26 -14.97
C GLY A 54 1.87 -2.95 -14.53
N LEU A 55 1.61 -2.91 -13.21
CA LEU A 55 0.33 -2.50 -12.63
C LEU A 55 0.16 -0.98 -12.77
N LEU A 56 -0.82 -0.56 -13.58
CA LEU A 56 -1.17 0.85 -13.74
C LEU A 56 -2.28 1.30 -12.79
N SER A 57 -3.17 0.36 -12.45
CA SER A 57 -4.32 0.60 -11.60
C SER A 57 -4.63 -0.63 -10.77
N VAL A 58 -5.12 -0.39 -9.56
CA VAL A 58 -5.50 -1.40 -8.58
C VAL A 58 -6.89 -1.10 -8.06
N GLY A 59 -7.75 -2.12 -7.96
CA GLY A 59 -8.95 -2.06 -7.14
C GLY A 59 -8.55 -2.05 -5.67
N ALA A 60 -8.70 -0.92 -5.01
CA ALA A 60 -8.46 -0.76 -3.57
C ALA A 60 -9.81 -0.49 -2.88
N PRO A 61 -10.34 -1.46 -2.11
CA PRO A 61 -11.57 -1.27 -1.35
C PRO A 61 -11.49 -0.06 -0.43
N ASP A 62 -12.61 0.62 -0.19
CA ASP A 62 -12.66 1.67 0.83
C ASP A 62 -13.41 1.15 2.05
N TRP A 63 -12.67 0.51 2.96
CA TRP A 63 -13.23 -0.04 4.19
C TRP A 63 -13.50 1.02 5.27
N GLY A 64 -13.24 2.30 4.97
CA GLY A 64 -13.34 3.38 5.96
C GLY A 64 -12.15 3.44 6.93
N TYR A 65 -11.11 2.64 6.70
CA TYR A 65 -9.87 2.63 7.47
C TYR A 65 -8.72 3.29 6.68
N PRO A 66 -7.73 3.91 7.34
CA PRO A 66 -6.52 4.41 6.68
C PRO A 66 -5.71 3.25 6.08
N ILE A 67 -4.98 3.52 5.00
CA ILE A 67 -4.06 2.53 4.43
C ILE A 67 -2.74 2.60 5.21
N HIS A 68 -2.34 1.49 5.82
CA HIS A 68 -1.10 1.35 6.57
C HIS A 68 0.09 1.09 5.63
N SER A 69 -0.03 0.14 4.70
CA SER A 69 1.02 -0.15 3.73
C SER A 69 0.48 -0.74 2.43
N VAL A 70 1.26 -0.55 1.37
CA VAL A 70 1.04 -1.15 0.04
C VAL A 70 2.32 -1.85 -0.36
N GLU A 71 2.25 -3.17 -0.51
CA GLU A 71 3.41 -4.00 -0.86
C GLU A 71 3.10 -4.77 -2.16
N PRO A 72 4.05 -4.85 -3.11
CA PRO A 72 3.89 -5.75 -4.25
C PRO A 72 3.85 -7.19 -3.77
N LEU A 73 2.94 -7.98 -4.33
CA LEU A 73 2.97 -9.43 -4.12
C LEU A 73 4.18 -10.05 -4.83
N GLU A 74 4.60 -11.22 -4.34
CA GLU A 74 5.62 -12.04 -5.00
C GLU A 74 5.25 -12.24 -6.48
N ASP A 75 6.27 -12.22 -7.35
CA ASP A 75 6.12 -12.35 -8.81
C ASP A 75 5.25 -11.28 -9.50
N ASN A 76 4.96 -10.15 -8.85
CA ASN A 76 4.36 -8.95 -9.43
C ASN A 76 2.90 -9.12 -9.92
N VAL A 77 2.15 -10.04 -9.32
CA VAL A 77 0.78 -10.39 -9.76
C VAL A 77 -0.32 -9.51 -9.15
N GLY A 78 0.02 -8.64 -8.20
CA GLY A 78 -0.93 -7.77 -7.52
C GLY A 78 -0.29 -6.98 -6.38
N LEU A 79 -1.12 -6.42 -5.51
CA LEU A 79 -0.70 -5.69 -4.32
C LEU A 79 -1.34 -6.29 -3.06
N GLU A 80 -0.56 -6.41 -2.00
CA GLU A 80 -1.11 -6.52 -0.66
C GLU A 80 -1.41 -5.11 -0.14
N ILE A 81 -2.66 -4.88 0.28
CA ILE A 81 -3.07 -3.61 0.89
C ILE A 81 -3.41 -3.92 2.34
N ARG A 82 -2.62 -3.37 3.27
CA ARG A 82 -2.88 -3.46 4.71
C ARG A 82 -3.50 -2.15 5.18
N TYR A 83 -4.59 -2.25 5.92
CA TYR A 83 -5.27 -1.11 6.53
C TYR A 83 -4.87 -0.99 8.00
N ALA A 84 -4.90 0.22 8.53
CA ALA A 84 -4.66 0.47 9.95
C ALA A 84 -5.98 0.34 10.72
N ASP A 85 -5.94 -0.35 11.87
CA ASP A 85 -7.04 -0.34 12.84
C ASP A 85 -7.14 1.00 13.59
N ASP A 86 -8.05 1.07 14.56
CA ASP A 86 -8.28 2.27 15.37
C ASP A 86 -7.05 2.69 16.20
N ASP A 87 -6.13 1.75 16.48
CA ASP A 87 -4.88 1.99 17.22
C ASP A 87 -3.69 2.31 16.28
N GLY A 88 -3.89 2.21 14.96
CA GLY A 88 -2.87 2.45 13.94
C GLY A 88 -2.05 1.21 13.57
N GLU A 89 -2.41 0.04 14.10
CA GLU A 89 -1.73 -1.23 13.83
C GLU A 89 -2.27 -1.87 12.54
N PRO A 90 -1.43 -2.60 11.78
CA PRO A 90 -1.86 -3.24 10.54
C PRO A 90 -2.87 -4.35 10.82
N MET A 91 -4.07 -4.22 10.24
CA MET A 91 -5.08 -5.27 10.21
C MET A 91 -4.66 -6.41 9.28
N THR A 92 -5.11 -7.62 9.59
CA THR A 92 -4.87 -8.80 8.74
C THR A 92 -5.35 -8.54 7.31
N GLY A 93 -4.45 -8.78 6.36
CA GLY A 93 -4.56 -8.25 5.00
C GLY A 93 -5.46 -9.06 4.08
N VAL A 94 -6.27 -8.36 3.30
CA VAL A 94 -6.85 -8.91 2.07
C VAL A 94 -5.87 -8.63 0.93
N ARG A 95 -5.59 -9.65 0.11
CA ARG A 95 -4.76 -9.49 -1.08
C ARG A 95 -5.62 -8.96 -2.22
N ALA A 96 -5.22 -7.84 -2.81
CA ALA A 96 -5.93 -7.20 -3.90
C ALA A 96 -5.18 -7.44 -5.23
N LEU A 97 -5.70 -8.37 -6.04
CA LEU A 97 -5.13 -8.70 -7.34
C LEU A 97 -5.79 -7.87 -8.43
N ASN A 98 -5.00 -7.40 -9.38
CA ASN A 98 -5.50 -6.72 -10.58
C ASN A 98 -4.86 -7.35 -11.80
N LEU A 99 -5.56 -8.36 -12.32
CA LEU A 99 -5.06 -9.22 -13.38
C LEU A 99 -5.55 -8.69 -14.73
N ARG A 100 -4.62 -8.34 -15.61
CA ARG A 100 -4.98 -7.89 -16.95
C ARG A 100 -5.57 -9.05 -17.75
N ALA A 101 -6.83 -8.93 -18.13
CA ALA A 101 -7.56 -9.90 -18.91
C ALA A 101 -7.74 -9.40 -20.36
N GLY A 102 -7.41 -10.25 -21.33
CA GLY A 102 -7.80 -10.04 -22.73
C GLY A 102 -9.29 -10.28 -22.92
N THR A 103 -9.80 -9.97 -24.12
CA THR A 103 -11.23 -10.09 -24.47
C THR A 103 -11.82 -11.50 -24.35
N ASP A 104 -10.99 -12.55 -24.30
CA ASP A 104 -11.40 -13.96 -24.18
C ASP A 104 -10.58 -14.71 -23.11
N ALA A 105 -10.13 -14.00 -22.08
CA ALA A 105 -9.31 -14.63 -21.06
C ALA A 105 -10.12 -15.56 -20.16
N ASP A 106 -9.62 -16.78 -19.98
CA ASP A 106 -10.07 -17.68 -18.92
C ASP A 106 -9.71 -17.07 -17.56
N LEU A 107 -10.74 -16.63 -16.82
CA LEU A 107 -10.59 -15.92 -15.55
C LEU A 107 -10.03 -16.83 -14.46
N CYS A 108 -10.42 -18.11 -14.44
CA CYS A 108 -9.87 -19.08 -13.50
C CYS A 108 -8.40 -19.36 -13.81
N ALA A 109 -8.03 -19.50 -15.09
CA ALA A 109 -6.62 -19.65 -15.47
C ALA A 109 -5.79 -18.37 -15.23
N LEU A 110 -6.41 -17.19 -15.24
CA LEU A 110 -5.75 -15.95 -14.80
C LEU A 110 -5.50 -15.97 -13.29
N LEU A 111 -6.52 -16.29 -12.49
CA LEU A 111 -6.38 -16.39 -11.04
C LEU A 111 -5.33 -17.45 -10.67
N ALA A 112 -5.40 -18.65 -11.23
CA ALA A 112 -4.46 -19.74 -10.97
C ALA A 112 -3.00 -19.40 -11.31
N ARG A 113 -2.76 -18.47 -12.24
CA ARG A 113 -1.39 -17.98 -12.52
C ARG A 113 -0.89 -17.02 -11.46
N ALA A 114 -1.78 -16.22 -10.88
CA ALA A 114 -1.45 -15.28 -9.82
C ALA A 114 -1.40 -15.97 -8.44
N GLU A 115 -2.29 -16.91 -8.21
CA GLU A 115 -2.47 -17.67 -6.99
C GLU A 115 -2.57 -19.16 -7.36
N PRO A 116 -1.43 -19.86 -7.50
CA PRO A 116 -1.37 -21.27 -7.90
C PRO A 116 -2.17 -22.21 -7.00
N ALA A 117 -2.51 -21.78 -5.79
CA ALA A 117 -3.37 -22.50 -4.87
C ALA A 117 -4.80 -22.70 -5.44
N PHE A 118 -5.29 -21.81 -6.31
CA PHE A 118 -6.58 -21.92 -6.99
C PHE A 118 -6.49 -22.60 -8.38
N ALA A 119 -5.42 -23.34 -8.66
CA ALA A 119 -5.26 -24.03 -9.95
C ALA A 119 -6.10 -25.30 -10.08
N GLU A 120 -6.77 -25.75 -9.01
CA GLU A 120 -7.56 -26.97 -9.02
C GLU A 120 -8.88 -26.80 -9.81
N PRO A 121 -9.32 -27.80 -10.60
CA PRO A 121 -10.43 -27.66 -11.55
C PRO A 121 -11.78 -27.27 -10.93
N ASP A 122 -11.99 -27.59 -9.65
CA ASP A 122 -13.26 -27.37 -8.93
C ASP A 122 -13.14 -26.20 -7.92
N SER A 123 -12.01 -25.51 -7.88
CA SER A 123 -11.75 -24.43 -6.93
C SER A 123 -12.21 -23.06 -7.41
N CYS A 124 -12.68 -22.94 -8.66
CA CYS A 124 -13.04 -21.68 -9.29
C CYS A 124 -14.25 -21.82 -10.22
N GLU A 125 -15.22 -20.92 -10.03
CA GLU A 125 -16.43 -20.78 -10.82
C GLU A 125 -16.51 -19.39 -11.45
N VAL A 126 -17.03 -19.32 -12.68
CA VAL A 126 -17.23 -18.07 -13.42
C VAL A 126 -18.69 -17.94 -13.82
N ASP A 127 -19.32 -16.84 -13.42
CA ASP A 127 -20.66 -16.44 -13.86
C ASP A 127 -20.59 -15.09 -14.59
N GLY A 128 -20.59 -15.14 -15.92
CA GLY A 128 -20.47 -13.96 -16.77
C GLY A 128 -19.14 -13.23 -16.58
N LEU A 129 -19.17 -12.11 -15.86
CA LEU A 129 -17.99 -11.30 -15.54
C LEU A 129 -17.48 -11.51 -14.11
N ARG A 130 -18.17 -12.34 -13.32
CA ARG A 130 -17.83 -12.58 -11.92
C ARG A 130 -17.07 -13.89 -11.78
N LEU A 131 -16.10 -13.89 -10.89
CA LEU A 131 -15.31 -15.05 -10.52
C LEU A 131 -15.47 -15.27 -9.02
N SER A 132 -15.78 -16.50 -8.62
CA SER A 132 -15.77 -16.95 -7.24
C SER A 132 -14.87 -18.17 -7.15
N ALA A 133 -13.97 -18.20 -6.17
CA ALA A 133 -13.08 -19.31 -5.97
C ALA A 133 -12.92 -19.57 -4.48
N SER A 134 -12.85 -20.86 -4.12
CA SER A 134 -12.66 -21.29 -2.74
C SER A 134 -11.67 -22.44 -2.72
N LEU A 135 -10.79 -22.40 -1.74
CA LEU A 135 -9.79 -23.41 -1.47
C LEU A 135 -9.96 -23.88 -0.04
N ASP A 136 -10.25 -25.17 0.12
CA ASP A 136 -10.23 -25.85 1.42
C ASP A 136 -9.01 -26.76 1.49
N GLY A 137 -7.89 -26.19 1.95
CA GLY A 137 -6.60 -26.86 2.04
C GLY A 137 -6.31 -27.40 3.45
N PRO A 138 -5.37 -28.37 3.56
CA PRO A 138 -5.01 -28.96 4.86
C PRO A 138 -4.37 -27.96 5.84
N THR A 139 -3.83 -26.84 5.35
CA THR A 139 -3.14 -25.84 6.15
C THR A 139 -3.77 -24.45 6.11
N THR A 140 -4.63 -24.17 5.13
CA THR A 140 -5.24 -22.84 4.94
C THR A 140 -6.53 -22.97 4.16
N ILE A 141 -7.56 -22.21 4.57
CA ILE A 141 -8.79 -22.03 3.82
C ILE A 141 -8.78 -20.61 3.26
N LEU A 142 -9.02 -20.47 1.96
CA LEU A 142 -9.04 -19.16 1.28
C LEU A 142 -10.29 -19.03 0.43
N ASN A 143 -10.85 -17.83 0.40
CA ASN A 143 -11.84 -17.43 -0.58
C ASN A 143 -11.24 -16.35 -1.48
N ALA A 144 -11.65 -16.35 -2.74
CA ALA A 144 -11.34 -15.30 -3.70
C ALA A 144 -12.60 -14.90 -4.46
N GLU A 145 -12.88 -13.60 -4.51
CA GLU A 145 -13.99 -13.05 -5.28
C GLU A 145 -13.44 -12.02 -6.26
N GLY A 146 -13.98 -12.01 -7.48
CA GLY A 146 -13.49 -11.12 -8.51
C GLY A 146 -14.54 -10.68 -9.53
N GLU A 147 -14.26 -9.56 -10.18
CA GLU A 147 -15.10 -8.98 -11.22
C GLU A 147 -14.24 -8.45 -12.37
N LEU A 148 -14.54 -8.92 -13.59
CA LEU A 148 -13.93 -8.44 -14.82
C LEU A 148 -14.55 -7.10 -15.22
N ARG A 149 -13.69 -6.08 -15.31
CA ARG A 149 -14.07 -4.71 -15.65
C ARG A 149 -13.24 -4.23 -16.83
N ALA A 150 -13.91 -4.09 -17.96
CA ALA A 150 -13.29 -3.84 -19.26
C ALA A 150 -12.21 -4.89 -19.62
N ALA A 151 -10.96 -4.68 -19.22
CA ALA A 151 -9.82 -5.57 -19.50
C ALA A 151 -9.00 -5.90 -18.24
N THR A 152 -9.58 -5.68 -17.05
CA THR A 152 -8.93 -5.93 -15.77
C THR A 152 -9.86 -6.72 -14.88
N LEU A 153 -9.38 -7.87 -14.40
CA LEU A 153 -10.03 -8.67 -13.37
C LEU A 153 -9.56 -8.16 -12.00
N VAL A 154 -10.47 -7.54 -11.25
CA VAL A 154 -10.23 -7.12 -9.86
C VAL A 154 -10.58 -8.30 -8.96
N VAL A 155 -9.66 -8.75 -8.13
CA VAL A 155 -9.89 -9.90 -7.21
C VAL A 155 -9.48 -9.51 -5.79
N LEU A 156 -10.28 -9.91 -4.81
CA LEU A 156 -9.93 -9.93 -3.40
C LEU A 156 -9.73 -11.37 -2.95
N VAL A 157 -8.65 -11.64 -2.23
CA VAL A 157 -8.36 -12.96 -1.65
C VAL A 157 -8.16 -12.81 -0.14
N ALA A 158 -8.92 -13.56 0.66
CA ALA A 158 -8.89 -13.49 2.12
C ALA A 158 -9.15 -14.85 2.78
N HIS A 159 -8.80 -14.96 4.06
CA HIS A 159 -9.21 -16.08 4.89
C HIS A 159 -10.69 -15.91 5.31
N PRO A 160 -11.55 -16.96 5.33
CA PRO A 160 -12.97 -16.83 5.70
C PRO A 160 -13.23 -16.33 7.13
N ALA A 161 -12.24 -16.44 8.02
CA ALA A 161 -12.33 -15.88 9.37
C ALA A 161 -12.18 -14.34 9.41
N GLU A 162 -11.64 -13.74 8.35
CA GLU A 162 -11.45 -12.30 8.21
C GLU A 162 -12.60 -11.68 7.40
N MET A 163 -12.98 -12.32 6.30
CA MET A 163 -14.03 -11.82 5.42
C MET A 163 -14.75 -12.98 4.71
N THR A 164 -16.08 -12.94 4.71
CA THR A 164 -16.89 -13.91 3.98
C THR A 164 -16.83 -13.66 2.47
N ALA A 165 -17.12 -14.70 1.67
CA ALA A 165 -17.22 -14.55 0.21
C ALA A 165 -18.27 -13.51 -0.20
N GLU A 166 -19.39 -13.44 0.51
CA GLU A 166 -20.46 -12.48 0.24
C GLU A 166 -20.01 -11.04 0.48
N GLU A 167 -19.32 -10.78 1.60
CA GLU A 167 -18.74 -9.46 1.91
C GLU A 167 -17.67 -9.07 0.90
N MET A 168 -16.77 -10.00 0.53
CA MET A 168 -15.77 -9.75 -0.50
C MET A 168 -16.42 -9.42 -1.85
N GLY A 169 -17.46 -10.15 -2.26
CA GLY A 169 -18.19 -9.89 -3.50
C GLY A 169 -18.83 -8.49 -3.52
N VAL A 170 -19.37 -8.03 -2.38
CA VAL A 170 -19.85 -6.65 -2.23
C VAL A 170 -18.70 -5.65 -2.39
N TRP A 171 -17.57 -5.87 -1.73
CA TRP A 171 -16.41 -4.99 -1.83
C TRP A 171 -15.85 -4.94 -3.25
N VAL A 172 -15.64 -6.08 -3.90
CA VAL A 172 -15.21 -6.15 -5.30
C VAL A 172 -16.14 -5.32 -6.17
N SER A 173 -17.46 -5.49 -6.04
CA SER A 173 -18.45 -4.80 -6.86
C SER A 173 -18.50 -3.27 -6.66
N THR A 174 -18.14 -2.79 -5.48
CA THR A 174 -18.17 -1.35 -5.13
C THR A 174 -16.81 -0.66 -5.23
N THR A 175 -15.72 -1.43 -5.25
CA THR A 175 -14.35 -0.93 -5.31
C THR A 175 -14.08 -0.27 -6.65
N ASN A 176 -13.61 0.98 -6.69
CA ASN A 176 -13.15 1.59 -7.94
C ASN A 176 -11.66 1.32 -8.19
N LEU A 177 -11.28 1.30 -9.46
CA LEU A 177 -9.87 1.26 -9.84
C LEU A 177 -9.22 2.62 -9.52
N THR A 178 -8.15 2.61 -8.74
CA THR A 178 -7.29 3.77 -8.50
C THR A 178 -5.93 3.56 -9.15
N THR A 179 -5.23 4.64 -9.48
CA THR A 179 -3.83 4.53 -9.93
C THR A 179 -2.95 4.10 -8.78
N VAL A 180 -1.86 3.39 -9.08
CA VAL A 180 -0.89 2.99 -8.06
C VAL A 180 -0.26 4.20 -7.37
N GLU A 181 0.03 5.28 -8.12
CA GLU A 181 0.47 6.57 -7.57
C GLU A 181 -0.55 7.13 -6.58
N GLY A 182 -1.82 7.24 -6.99
CA GLY A 182 -2.88 7.74 -6.14
C GLY A 182 -3.18 6.84 -4.93
N LEU A 183 -2.80 5.56 -4.97
CA LEU A 183 -2.86 4.67 -3.80
C LEU A 183 -1.70 4.94 -2.84
N LEU A 184 -0.48 5.10 -3.35
CA LEU A 184 0.69 5.41 -2.53
C LEU A 184 0.57 6.78 -1.84
N ASP A 185 -0.03 7.76 -2.50
CA ASP A 185 -0.32 9.08 -1.92
C ASP A 185 -1.29 9.01 -0.71
N ARG A 186 -2.00 7.89 -0.55
CA ARG A 186 -2.92 7.64 0.58
C ARG A 186 -2.27 6.90 1.74
N VAL A 187 -1.02 6.44 1.58
CA VAL A 187 -0.25 5.83 2.68
C VAL A 187 0.31 6.93 3.56
N GLY A 188 0.02 6.85 4.86
CA GLY A 188 0.38 7.85 5.88
C GLY A 188 1.87 7.90 6.21
#